data_AF-A0A0C2G3L2-F1
#
_entry.id   AF-A0A0C2G3L2-F1
#
_cell.length_a   1.000
_cell.length_b   1.000
_cell.length_c   1.000
_cell.angle_alpha   90.00
_cell.angle_beta   90.00
_cell.angle_gamma   90.00
#
_symmetry.space_group_name_H-M   'P 1'
#
loop_
_entity.id
_entity.type
_entity.pdbx_description
1 polymer ?
#
loop_
_entity_poly.entity_id
_entity_poly.type
_entity_poly.pdbx_seq_one_letter_code
_entity_poly.pdbx_strand_id
1 'polypeptide(L)'
;MAKHCEQQINEFMLRRKELEDPRATLKEGAAVTACGIKFLQSLKKTCMQETEKLANCIDQGSAKLYMSKCHDDQKVLDACVEEKLHLTRPKLGYFSKLHVHESAHPPPVVKQRDYKAEAAKVLAELPEDYHLREDFRKYNDWRYNIVES
;
A
#
# COMPACT_ATOMS: atom_id res chain seq x y z
N MET A 1 -15.14 6.61 6.66
CA MET A 1 -13.79 6.41 7.25
C MET A 1 -12.67 6.68 6.25
N ALA A 2 -12.50 5.89 5.19
CA ALA A 2 -11.35 5.99 4.28
C ALA A 2 -11.13 7.40 3.71
N LYS A 3 -12.20 8.07 3.24
CA LYS A 3 -12.11 9.44 2.72
C LYS A 3 -11.72 10.48 3.76
N HIS A 4 -12.16 10.30 5.01
CA HIS A 4 -11.85 11.22 6.11
C HIS A 4 -10.39 11.07 6.58
N CYS A 5 -9.88 9.84 6.61
CA CYS A 5 -8.51 9.53 7.05
C CYS A 5 -7.51 9.41 5.90
N GLU A 6 -7.83 9.93 4.71
CA GLU A 6 -7.08 9.72 3.47
C GLU A 6 -5.61 10.15 3.59
N GLN A 7 -5.34 11.30 4.19
CA GLN A 7 -3.96 11.80 4.39
C GLN A 7 -3.12 10.81 5.20
N GLN A 8 -3.65 10.33 6.33
CA GLN A 8 -2.93 9.41 7.22
C GLN A 8 -2.73 8.03 6.56
N ILE A 9 -3.76 7.56 5.84
CA ILE A 9 -3.70 6.28 5.12
C ILE A 9 -2.66 6.36 4.00
N ASN A 10 -2.63 7.44 3.22
CA ASN A 10 -1.70 7.60 2.12
C ASN A 10 -0.26 7.67 2.61
N GLU A 11 0.00 8.40 3.70
CA GLU A 11 1.33 8.44 4.34
C GLU A 11 1.79 7.05 4.80
N PHE A 12 0.92 6.33 5.51
CA PHE A 12 1.23 4.98 5.99
C PHE A 12 1.50 4.01 4.82
N MET A 13 0.67 4.04 3.78
CA MET A 13 0.81 3.14 2.63
C MET A 13 2.05 3.47 1.81
N LEU A 14 2.38 4.75 1.62
CA LEU A 14 3.60 5.20 0.94
C LEU A 14 4.84 4.70 1.69
N ARG A 15 4.94 4.99 2.99
CA ARG A 15 6.09 4.56 3.80
C ARG A 15 6.26 3.06 3.89
N ARG A 16 5.14 2.32 4.02
CA ARG A 16 5.19 0.85 4.07
C ARG A 16 5.71 0.26 2.75
N LYS A 17 5.37 0.90 1.62
CA LYS A 17 5.84 0.48 0.30
C LYS A 17 7.32 0.84 0.07
N GLU A 18 7.75 2.01 0.52
CA GLU A 18 9.12 2.48 0.31
C GLU A 18 10.13 1.76 1.19
N LEU A 19 9.82 1.58 2.48
CA LEU A 19 10.74 0.99 3.45
C LEU A 19 10.74 -0.54 3.43
N GLU A 20 9.64 -1.15 2.98
CA GLU A 20 9.38 -2.59 3.05
C GLU A 20 9.46 -3.20 4.48
N ASP A 21 9.67 -2.37 5.50
CA ASP A 21 9.82 -2.74 6.90
C ASP A 21 8.60 -2.32 7.73
N PRO A 22 7.82 -3.27 8.29
CA PRO A 22 6.63 -2.96 9.08
C PRO A 22 6.96 -2.33 10.45
N ARG A 23 8.16 -2.54 10.98
CA ARG A 23 8.58 -1.99 12.28
C ARG A 23 8.82 -0.49 12.24
N ALA A 24 9.31 0.01 11.11
CA ALA A 24 9.59 1.42 10.90
C ALA A 24 8.31 2.26 10.71
N THR A 25 7.17 1.62 10.40
CA THR A 25 5.88 2.27 10.07
C THR A 25 4.84 2.20 11.18
N LEU A 26 5.25 1.85 12.41
CA LEU A 26 4.34 1.70 13.55
C LEU A 26 3.70 3.02 13.99
N LYS A 27 4.41 4.14 13.84
CA LYS A 27 3.91 5.47 14.26
C LYS A 27 2.79 5.94 13.34
N GLU A 28 2.98 5.79 12.04
CA GLU A 28 2.03 6.12 10.98
C GLU A 28 0.83 5.17 11.07
N GLY A 29 1.06 3.87 11.33
CA GLY A 29 0.00 2.90 11.60
C GLY A 29 -0.87 3.30 12.80
N ALA A 30 -0.24 3.75 13.90
CA ALA A 30 -0.96 4.26 15.07
C ALA A 30 -1.75 5.55 14.76
N ALA A 31 -1.25 6.42 13.89
CA ALA A 31 -1.98 7.61 13.44
C ALA A 31 -3.23 7.25 12.62
N VAL A 32 -3.13 6.26 11.73
CA VAL A 32 -4.27 5.74 10.96
C VAL A 32 -5.34 5.15 11.87
N THR A 33 -4.95 4.31 12.83
CA THR A 33 -5.92 3.71 13.77
C THR A 33 -6.55 4.76 14.67
N ALA A 34 -5.78 5.75 15.15
CA ALA A 34 -6.31 6.86 15.92
C ALA A 34 -7.35 7.69 15.12
N CYS A 35 -7.09 7.95 13.84
CA CYS A 35 -8.06 8.62 12.97
C CYS A 35 -9.34 7.78 12.79
N GLY A 36 -9.18 6.47 12.52
CA GLY A 36 -10.31 5.54 12.37
C GLY A 36 -11.19 5.49 13.62
N ILE A 37 -10.59 5.38 14.81
CA ILE A 37 -11.31 5.35 16.08
C ILE A 37 -12.07 6.66 16.30
N LYS A 38 -11.43 7.82 16.07
CA LYS A 38 -12.10 9.13 16.20
C LYS A 38 -13.30 9.25 15.27
N PHE A 39 -13.18 8.78 14.03
CA PHE A 39 -14.28 8.75 13.07
C PHE A 39 -15.42 7.83 13.51
N LEU A 40 -15.12 6.63 14.01
CA LEU A 40 -16.15 5.71 14.52
C LEU A 40 -16.85 6.28 15.76
N GLN A 41 -16.11 6.96 16.64
CA GLN A 41 -16.67 7.65 17.79
C GLN A 41 -17.59 8.82 17.39
N SER A 42 -17.24 9.60 16.37
CA SER A 42 -18.11 10.68 15.89
C SER A 42 -19.37 10.11 15.24
N LEU A 43 -19.23 9.10 14.38
CA LEU A 43 -20.34 8.42 13.73
C LEU A 43 -21.30 7.77 14.73
N LYS A 44 -20.78 7.16 15.81
CA LYS A 44 -21.58 6.65 16.92
C LYS A 44 -22.35 7.76 17.66
N LYS A 45 -21.80 8.97 17.77
CA LYS A 45 -22.49 10.09 18.44
C LYS A 45 -23.57 10.72 17.56
N THR A 46 -23.41 10.72 16.24
CA THR A 46 -24.28 11.47 15.33
C THR A 46 -25.32 10.61 14.60
N CYS A 47 -24.94 9.43 14.11
CA CYS A 47 -25.73 8.61 13.17
C CYS A 47 -25.81 7.13 13.62
N MET A 48 -25.89 6.90 14.94
CA MET A 48 -25.87 5.54 15.52
C MET A 48 -26.96 4.64 14.95
N GLN A 49 -28.20 5.14 14.92
CA GLN A 49 -29.38 4.34 14.58
C GLN A 49 -29.36 3.91 13.12
N GLU A 50 -28.99 4.83 12.23
CA GLU A 50 -28.85 4.59 10.79
C GLU A 50 -27.73 3.59 10.52
N THR A 51 -26.63 3.70 11.27
CA THR A 51 -25.49 2.78 11.17
C THR A 51 -25.86 1.37 11.62
N GLU A 52 -26.57 1.24 12.74
CA GLU A 52 -27.03 -0.07 13.24
C GLU A 52 -28.01 -0.73 12.28
N LYS A 53 -28.95 0.04 11.70
CA LYS A 53 -29.87 -0.48 10.68
C LYS A 53 -29.13 -1.04 9.47
N LEU A 54 -28.19 -0.28 8.92
CA LEU A 54 -27.39 -0.73 7.79
C LEU A 54 -26.54 -1.96 8.14
N ALA A 55 -25.89 -1.96 9.30
CA ALA A 55 -25.07 -3.09 9.77
C ALA A 55 -25.90 -4.36 9.90
N ASN A 56 -27.07 -4.28 10.55
CA ASN A 56 -27.98 -5.40 10.70
C ASN A 56 -28.48 -5.92 9.35
N CYS A 57 -28.79 -5.04 8.39
CA CYS A 57 -29.18 -5.45 7.05
C CYS A 57 -28.06 -6.22 6.34
N ILE A 58 -26.81 -5.74 6.43
CA ILE A 58 -25.67 -6.38 5.78
C ILE A 58 -25.40 -7.76 6.38
N ASP A 59 -25.42 -7.85 7.71
CA ASP A 59 -25.14 -9.09 8.46
C ASP A 59 -26.23 -10.16 8.22
N GLN A 60 -27.50 -9.76 8.11
CA GLN A 60 -28.61 -10.68 7.92
C GLN A 60 -28.99 -10.92 6.45
N GLY A 61 -28.60 -10.02 5.54
CA GLY A 61 -29.08 -10.02 4.16
C GLY A 61 -28.49 -11.11 3.26
N SER A 62 -27.23 -11.49 3.48
CA SER A 62 -26.59 -12.59 2.75
C SER A 62 -25.32 -13.09 3.44
N ALA A 63 -25.00 -14.38 3.30
CA ALA A 63 -23.74 -14.94 3.78
C ALA A 63 -22.47 -14.31 3.17
N LYS A 64 -22.61 -13.62 2.04
CA LYS A 64 -21.51 -12.95 1.33
C LYS A 64 -21.45 -11.43 1.61
N LEU A 65 -22.30 -10.91 2.50
CA LEU A 65 -22.36 -9.50 2.90
C LEU A 65 -22.54 -8.52 1.71
N TYR A 66 -23.38 -8.88 0.73
CA TYR A 66 -23.64 -8.03 -0.42
C TYR A 66 -24.44 -6.77 -0.06
N MET A 67 -23.92 -5.61 -0.49
CA MET A 67 -24.58 -4.32 -0.30
C MET A 67 -25.85 -4.14 -1.17
N SER A 68 -26.01 -4.94 -2.23
CA SER A 68 -27.09 -4.78 -3.21
C SER A 68 -28.50 -4.81 -2.62
N LYS A 69 -28.68 -5.51 -1.49
CA LYS A 69 -29.96 -5.62 -0.78
C LYS A 69 -30.20 -4.49 0.24
N CYS A 70 -29.17 -3.75 0.61
CA CYS A 70 -29.19 -2.76 1.70
C CYS A 70 -28.97 -1.33 1.18
N HIS A 71 -29.16 -1.08 -0.11
CA HIS A 71 -28.94 0.24 -0.70
C HIS A 71 -29.88 1.32 -0.18
N ASP A 72 -31.10 0.96 0.24
CA ASP A 72 -32.04 1.94 0.79
C ASP A 72 -31.59 2.42 2.18
N ASP A 73 -31.16 1.49 3.06
CA ASP A 73 -30.54 1.84 4.34
C ASP A 73 -29.22 2.61 4.16
N GLN A 74 -28.44 2.26 3.12
CA GLN A 74 -27.21 2.95 2.79
C GLN A 74 -27.46 4.43 2.45
N LYS A 75 -28.51 4.74 1.66
CA LYS A 75 -28.86 6.13 1.32
C LYS A 75 -29.21 6.95 2.57
N VAL A 76 -29.92 6.34 3.53
CA VAL A 76 -30.30 7.00 4.79
C VAL A 76 -29.06 7.31 5.63
N LEU A 77 -28.12 6.36 5.73
CA LEU A 77 -26.86 6.60 6.42
C LEU A 77 -26.01 7.66 5.73
N ASP A 78 -25.86 7.58 4.41
CA ASP A 78 -25.09 8.52 3.61
C ASP A 78 -25.63 9.96 3.79
N ALA A 79 -26.96 10.14 3.79
CA ALA A 79 -27.59 11.44 4.07
C ALA A 79 -27.26 11.97 5.48
N CYS A 80 -27.34 11.12 6.52
CA CYS A 80 -27.00 11.53 7.88
C CYS A 80 -25.52 11.96 8.01
N VAL A 81 -24.61 11.26 7.35
CA VAL A 81 -23.17 11.57 7.38
C VAL A 81 -22.89 12.86 6.61
N GLU A 82 -23.56 13.11 5.50
CA GLU A 82 -23.42 14.37 4.75
C GLU A 82 -23.94 15.58 5.53
N GLU A 83 -25.10 15.45 6.18
CA GLU A 83 -25.71 16.53 6.97
C GLU A 83 -24.91 16.84 8.24
N LYS A 84 -24.53 15.82 9.02
CA LYS A 84 -23.96 16.02 10.38
C LYS A 84 -22.43 16.03 10.41
N LEU A 85 -21.77 15.30 9.51
CA LEU A 85 -20.31 15.17 9.49
C LEU A 85 -19.68 15.89 8.29
N HIS A 86 -20.49 16.42 7.36
CA HIS A 86 -20.03 17.11 6.15
C HIS A 86 -19.07 16.27 5.30
N LEU A 87 -19.28 14.96 5.28
CA LEU A 87 -18.46 14.01 4.54
C LEU A 87 -19.30 13.37 3.44
N THR A 88 -18.96 13.69 2.19
CA THR A 88 -19.62 13.11 1.02
C THR A 88 -19.02 11.76 0.65
N ARG A 89 -19.87 10.82 0.24
CA ARG A 89 -19.42 9.51 -0.23
C ARG A 89 -18.70 9.65 -1.58
N PRO A 90 -17.45 9.18 -1.73
CA PRO A 90 -16.76 9.26 -3.01
C PRO A 90 -17.47 8.47 -4.11
N LYS A 91 -17.36 8.97 -5.35
CA LYS A 91 -17.86 8.28 -6.53
C LYS A 91 -17.12 6.95 -6.76
N LEU A 92 -17.79 6.04 -7.47
CA LEU A 92 -17.19 4.78 -7.89
C LEU A 92 -15.87 5.04 -8.63
N GLY A 93 -14.83 4.25 -8.31
CA GLY A 93 -13.50 4.36 -8.89
C GLY A 93 -12.59 5.41 -8.26
N TYR A 94 -13.08 6.25 -7.34
CA TYR A 94 -12.22 7.24 -6.65
C TYR A 94 -11.01 6.59 -5.95
N PHE A 95 -11.24 5.50 -5.21
CA PHE A 95 -10.18 4.77 -4.51
C PHE A 95 -9.34 3.87 -5.42
N SER A 96 -9.77 3.64 -6.66
CA SER A 96 -9.01 2.86 -7.64
C SER A 96 -8.00 3.72 -8.41
N LYS A 97 -8.13 5.05 -8.34
CA LYS A 97 -7.19 5.98 -8.95
C LYS A 97 -5.91 6.05 -8.12
N LEU A 98 -4.78 6.29 -8.78
CA LEU A 98 -3.54 6.59 -8.10
C LEU A 98 -3.67 7.89 -7.32
N HIS A 99 -3.40 7.85 -6.02
CA HIS A 99 -3.35 9.04 -5.18
C HIS A 99 -1.89 9.43 -5.02
N VAL A 100 -1.53 10.61 -5.53
CA VAL A 100 -0.20 11.18 -5.34
C VAL A 100 -0.18 11.84 -3.98
N HIS A 101 0.75 11.45 -3.12
CA HIS A 101 0.90 11.97 -1.78
C HIS A 101 2.34 12.47 -1.57
N GLU A 102 2.46 13.70 -1.08
CA GLU A 102 3.74 14.31 -0.75
C GLU A 102 4.05 14.03 0.72
N SER A 103 5.01 13.14 0.98
CA SER A 103 5.46 12.83 2.33
C SER A 103 6.43 13.90 2.84
N ALA A 104 6.44 14.11 4.16
CA ALA A 104 7.46 14.92 4.82
C ALA A 104 8.79 14.16 4.96
N HIS A 105 8.76 12.83 4.86
CA HIS A 105 9.93 11.97 5.00
C HIS A 105 10.66 11.83 3.66
N PRO A 106 12.00 11.92 3.66
CA PRO A 106 12.76 11.68 2.45
C PRO A 106 12.63 10.22 2.00
N PRO A 107 12.67 9.95 0.69
CA PRO A 107 12.63 8.60 0.17
C PRO A 107 13.86 7.80 0.67
N PRO A 108 13.72 6.49 0.88
CA PRO A 108 14.83 5.66 1.32
C PRO A 108 15.92 5.60 0.25
N VAL A 109 17.17 5.60 0.71
CA VAL A 109 18.32 5.48 -0.19
C VAL A 109 18.38 4.06 -0.71
N VAL A 110 18.20 3.89 -2.02
CA VAL A 110 18.36 2.60 -2.69
C VAL A 110 19.83 2.21 -2.63
N LYS A 111 20.17 1.16 -1.88
CA LYS A 111 21.52 0.59 -1.85
C LYS A 111 21.72 -0.24 -3.11
N GLN A 112 22.26 0.38 -4.16
CA GLN A 112 22.72 -0.36 -5.34
C GLN A 112 24.11 -0.93 -5.04
N ARG A 113 24.30 -2.23 -5.29
CA ARG A 113 25.62 -2.86 -5.18
C ARG A 113 26.39 -2.61 -6.46
N ASP A 114 27.58 -2.04 -6.33
CA ASP A 114 28.48 -1.82 -7.46
C ASP A 114 29.25 -3.10 -7.79
N TYR A 115 28.60 -4.03 -8.50
CA TYR A 115 29.18 -5.32 -8.89
C TYR A 115 30.51 -5.18 -9.62
N LYS A 116 30.69 -4.10 -10.40
CA LYS A 116 31.95 -3.83 -11.10
C LYS A 116 33.09 -3.50 -10.15
N ALA A 117 32.83 -2.69 -9.12
CA ALA A 117 33.84 -2.32 -8.13
C ALA A 117 34.17 -3.51 -7.23
N GLU A 118 33.18 -4.34 -6.88
CA GLU A 118 33.40 -5.60 -6.17
C GLU A 118 34.22 -6.57 -7.02
N ALA A 119 33.87 -6.75 -8.30
CA ALA A 119 34.60 -7.62 -9.22
C ALA A 119 36.04 -7.15 -9.44
N ALA A 120 36.29 -5.84 -9.57
CA ALA A 120 37.64 -5.31 -9.76
C ALA A 120 38.56 -5.62 -8.57
N LYS A 121 38.04 -5.65 -7.34
CA LYS A 121 38.81 -6.05 -6.15
C LYS A 121 39.19 -7.53 -6.21
N VAL A 122 38.23 -8.39 -6.56
CA VAL A 122 38.47 -9.84 -6.72
C VAL A 122 39.50 -10.10 -7.83
N LEU A 123 39.41 -9.38 -8.95
CA LEU A 123 40.37 -9.47 -10.05
C LEU A 123 41.78 -8.96 -9.69
N ALA A 124 41.90 -8.09 -8.69
CA ALA A 124 43.18 -7.60 -8.19
C ALA A 124 43.86 -8.57 -7.20
N GLU A 125 43.08 -9.40 -6.52
CA GLU A 125 43.59 -10.43 -5.59
C GLU A 125 44.13 -11.68 -6.32
N LEU A 126 43.69 -11.91 -7.56
CA LEU A 126 44.12 -13.06 -8.37
C LEU A 126 45.56 -12.87 -8.90
N PRO A 127 46.36 -13.95 -8.98
CA PRO A 127 47.67 -13.91 -9.62
C PRO A 127 47.58 -13.42 -11.08
N GLU A 128 48.64 -12.77 -11.56
CA GLU A 128 48.61 -12.11 -12.88
C GLU A 128 48.34 -13.09 -14.04
N ASP A 129 48.84 -14.33 -13.92
CA ASP A 129 48.70 -15.39 -14.94
C ASP A 129 47.39 -16.19 -14.82
N TYR A 130 46.43 -15.74 -14.00
CA TYR A 130 45.19 -16.48 -13.79
C TYR A 130 44.19 -16.25 -14.94
N HIS A 131 43.85 -17.33 -15.65
CA HIS A 131 42.92 -17.36 -16.79
C HIS A 131 41.60 -16.57 -16.61
N LEU A 132 40.99 -16.53 -15.42
CA LEU A 132 39.75 -15.77 -15.18
C LEU A 132 39.93 -14.24 -15.12
N ARG A 133 41.16 -13.72 -15.21
CA ARG A 133 41.40 -12.26 -15.23
C ARG A 133 40.95 -11.61 -16.53
N GLU A 134 41.04 -12.35 -17.64
CA GLU A 134 40.67 -11.91 -19.00
C GLU A 134 39.45 -12.64 -19.56
N ASP A 135 39.13 -13.84 -19.05
CA ASP A 135 37.97 -14.64 -19.47
C ASP A 135 36.64 -14.08 -18.94
N PHE A 136 36.22 -12.89 -19.38
CA PHE A 136 34.82 -12.47 -19.28
C PHE A 136 34.02 -13.21 -20.34
N ARG A 137 33.72 -14.49 -20.11
CA ARG A 137 32.85 -15.25 -21.02
C ARG A 137 31.50 -14.53 -21.08
N LYS A 138 31.17 -13.94 -22.22
CA LYS A 138 29.97 -13.12 -22.37
C LYS A 138 28.77 -14.01 -22.07
N TYR A 139 27.77 -13.52 -21.34
CA TYR A 139 26.56 -14.29 -21.02
C TYR A 139 25.88 -14.93 -22.26
N ASN A 140 26.04 -14.30 -23.43
CA ASN A 140 25.55 -14.84 -24.71
C ASN A 140 26.32 -16.05 -25.24
N ASP A 141 27.58 -16.26 -24.82
CA ASP A 141 28.38 -17.43 -25.23
C ASP A 141 27.85 -18.73 -24.59
N TRP A 142 26.97 -18.62 -23.58
CA TRP A 142 26.40 -19.77 -22.88
C TRP A 142 25.19 -20.34 -23.63
N ARG A 143 24.70 -19.64 -24.68
CA ARG A 143 23.55 -20.05 -25.49
C ARG A 143 23.91 -20.91 -26.70
N TYR A 144 25.19 -21.12 -26.98
CA TYR A 144 25.64 -22.13 -27.96
C TYR A 144 25.94 -23.44 -27.22
N ASN A 145 25.51 -24.57 -27.80
CA ASN A 145 25.64 -25.96 -27.32
C ASN A 145 24.44 -26.58 -26.57
N ILE A 146 23.20 -26.25 -26.94
CA ILE A 146 22.05 -27.15 -26.68
C ILE A 146 21.53 -27.84 -27.96
N VAL A 147 21.88 -27.35 -29.16
CA VAL A 147 21.35 -27.87 -30.44
C VAL A 147 22.44 -28.21 -31.45
N GLU A 148 23.63 -28.60 -30.98
CA GLU A 148 24.63 -29.25 -31.85
C GLU A 148 24.95 -30.64 -31.29
N SER A 149 24.07 -31.58 -31.63
CA SER A 149 24.31 -33.03 -31.68
C SER A 149 23.57 -33.59 -32.89
#